data_AF-A0A849SCI5-F1
#
_entry.id   AF-A0A849SCI5-F1
#
_cell.length_a   1.000
_cell.length_b   1.000
_cell.length_c   1.000
_cell.angle_alpha   90.00
_cell.angle_beta   90.00
_cell.angle_gamma   90.00
#
_symmetry.space_group_name_H-M   'P 1'
#
loop_
_entity.id
_entity.type
_entity.pdbx_description
1 polymer ?
#
loop_
_entity_poly.entity_id
_entity_poly.type
_entity_poly.pdbx_seq_one_letter_code
_entity_poly.pdbx_strand_id
1 'polypeptide(L)'
;MTIEEILTQLKTDDFATFPLEALQAASLQQEAITPALLDIVERIANNPQILGDGDNPDCGAFTYALFLLAQFKEQRAYPAIVQYFAQLGPEVEALDATGDVVTEDLQRILASVCPGDLNPIKQLIDNPNINEYVRAAALETLVVLYNEDQLTRDELIGYLNTLINKELERAENTSFLTLVMCSCDKIYPNELHEALTECFKR
;
A
#
# COMPACT_ATOMS: atom_id res chain seq x y z
N MET A 1 23.90 -18.04 -3.79
CA MET A 1 24.01 -16.58 -3.96
C MET A 1 24.24 -15.97 -2.60
N THR A 2 25.22 -15.08 -2.47
CA THR A 2 25.41 -14.28 -1.25
C THR A 2 24.31 -13.22 -1.14
N ILE A 3 24.15 -12.62 0.04
CA ILE A 3 23.18 -11.53 0.23
C ILE A 3 23.52 -10.34 -0.69
N GLU A 4 24.80 -10.00 -0.85
CA GLU A 4 25.19 -8.88 -1.74
C GLU A 4 24.86 -9.16 -3.21
N GLU A 5 25.04 -10.40 -3.67
CA GLU A 5 24.67 -10.83 -5.02
C GLU A 5 23.15 -10.73 -5.24
N ILE A 6 22.35 -11.16 -4.25
CA ILE A 6 20.89 -11.05 -4.32
C ILE A 6 20.49 -9.57 -4.41
N LEU A 7 20.95 -8.73 -3.47
CA LEU A 7 20.60 -7.31 -3.43
C LEU A 7 21.02 -6.57 -4.71
N THR A 8 22.14 -6.95 -5.31
CA THR A 8 22.58 -6.37 -6.60
C THR A 8 21.60 -6.72 -7.72
N GLN A 9 21.12 -7.97 -7.80
CA GLN A 9 20.15 -8.37 -8.81
C GLN A 9 18.76 -7.77 -8.58
N LEU A 10 18.38 -7.51 -7.33
CA LEU A 10 17.11 -6.82 -7.03
C LEU A 10 17.09 -5.35 -7.50
N LYS A 11 18.24 -4.73 -7.82
CA LYS A 11 18.28 -3.38 -8.39
C LYS A 11 17.93 -3.31 -9.88
N THR A 12 17.66 -4.45 -10.52
CA THR A 12 17.44 -4.49 -11.95
C THR A 12 15.99 -4.12 -12.26
N ASP A 13 15.80 -2.93 -12.85
CA ASP A 13 14.49 -2.45 -13.33
C ASP A 13 14.14 -2.91 -14.75
N ASP A 14 15.01 -3.72 -15.35
CA ASP A 14 14.74 -4.28 -16.67
C ASP A 14 13.71 -5.40 -16.56
N PHE A 15 12.45 -5.08 -16.88
CA PHE A 15 11.36 -6.05 -17.01
C PHE A 15 11.70 -7.22 -17.96
N ALA A 16 12.67 -7.06 -18.87
CA ALA A 16 13.15 -8.16 -19.71
C ALA A 16 13.95 -9.21 -18.93
N THR A 17 14.45 -8.89 -17.73
CA THR A 17 15.24 -9.78 -16.87
C THR A 17 14.66 -9.85 -15.45
N PHE A 18 13.49 -10.46 -15.33
CA PHE A 18 12.92 -10.83 -14.04
C PHE A 18 13.93 -11.65 -13.20
N PRO A 19 14.36 -11.19 -12.00
CA PRO A 19 15.45 -11.78 -11.24
C PRO A 19 14.99 -13.00 -10.43
N LEU A 20 14.42 -14.01 -11.12
CA LEU A 20 13.81 -15.20 -10.52
C LEU A 20 14.77 -15.92 -9.56
N GLU A 21 16.02 -16.12 -9.97
CA GLU A 21 17.03 -16.80 -9.15
C GLU A 21 17.32 -16.03 -7.85
N ALA A 22 17.43 -14.70 -7.93
CA ALA A 22 17.63 -13.85 -6.76
C ALA A 22 16.44 -13.90 -5.80
N LEU A 23 15.20 -13.85 -6.33
CA LEU A 23 13.98 -13.92 -5.52
C LEU A 23 13.80 -15.28 -4.83
N GLN A 24 14.13 -16.37 -5.54
CA GLN A 24 14.15 -17.71 -4.95
C GLN A 24 15.23 -17.81 -3.86
N ALA A 25 16.44 -17.30 -4.13
CA ALA A 25 17.52 -17.29 -3.15
C ALA A 25 17.20 -16.42 -1.93
N ALA A 26 16.53 -15.28 -2.11
CA ALA A 26 16.03 -14.42 -1.03
C ALA A 26 15.04 -15.18 -0.15
N SER A 27 14.06 -15.85 -0.76
CA SER A 27 13.05 -16.64 -0.04
C SER A 27 13.66 -17.78 0.77
N LEU A 28 14.69 -18.46 0.23
CA LEU A 28 15.40 -19.52 0.94
C LEU A 28 16.31 -19.01 2.07
N GLN A 29 16.66 -17.72 2.05
CA GLN A 29 17.56 -17.08 3.01
C GLN A 29 16.86 -15.98 3.82
N GLN A 30 15.57 -16.17 4.11
CA GLN A 30 14.70 -15.18 4.77
C GLN A 30 15.38 -14.48 5.96
N GLU A 31 15.80 -15.23 6.99
CA GLU A 31 16.41 -14.64 8.19
C GLU A 31 17.64 -13.77 7.90
N ALA A 32 18.47 -14.18 6.93
CA ALA A 32 19.70 -13.49 6.59
C ALA A 32 19.46 -12.23 5.74
N ILE A 33 18.45 -12.25 4.87
CA ILE A 33 18.17 -11.12 3.96
C ILE A 33 17.26 -10.07 4.58
N THR A 34 16.34 -10.45 5.49
CA THR A 34 15.35 -9.54 6.09
C THR A 34 15.95 -8.23 6.62
N PRO A 35 17.08 -8.21 7.37
CA PRO A 35 17.65 -6.96 7.86
C PRO A 35 18.03 -5.98 6.74
N ALA A 36 18.53 -6.48 5.60
CA ALA A 36 18.89 -5.64 4.47
C ALA A 36 17.65 -5.10 3.72
N LEU A 37 16.58 -5.89 3.63
CA LEU A 37 15.31 -5.44 3.04
C LEU A 37 14.65 -4.34 3.89
N LEU A 38 14.68 -4.50 5.22
CA LEU A 38 14.21 -3.47 6.15
C LEU A 38 15.01 -2.17 5.99
N ASP A 39 16.35 -2.25 5.91
CA ASP A 39 17.21 -1.08 5.69
C ASP A 39 16.89 -0.35 4.39
N ILE A 40 16.58 -1.07 3.30
CA ILE A 40 16.14 -0.47 2.04
C ILE A 40 14.87 0.35 2.24
N VAL A 41 13.83 -0.26 2.84
CA VAL A 41 12.54 0.40 3.05
C VAL A 41 12.66 1.58 4.01
N GLU A 42 13.40 1.44 5.11
CA GLU A 42 13.62 2.50 6.10
C GLU A 42 14.41 3.68 5.52
N ARG A 43 15.48 3.41 4.76
CA ARG A 43 16.29 4.46 4.09
C ARG A 43 15.44 5.28 3.13
N ILE A 44 14.60 4.61 2.35
CA ILE A 44 13.72 5.25 1.37
C ILE A 44 12.57 6.00 2.06
N ALA A 45 11.96 5.43 3.09
CA ALA A 45 10.91 6.11 3.87
C ALA A 45 11.41 7.40 4.53
N ASN A 46 12.68 7.44 4.96
CA ASN A 46 13.32 8.62 5.53
C ASN A 46 13.79 9.65 4.50
N ASN A 47 13.92 9.25 3.24
CA ASN A 47 14.43 10.10 2.17
C ASN A 47 13.83 9.65 0.81
N PRO A 48 12.51 9.87 0.57
CA PRO A 48 11.83 9.37 -0.62
C PRO A 48 12.42 9.88 -1.93
N GLN A 49 12.99 11.09 -1.90
CA GLN A 49 13.67 11.73 -3.03
C GLN A 49 14.92 10.98 -3.52
N ILE A 50 15.41 9.98 -2.77
CA ILE A 50 16.45 9.05 -3.26
C ILE A 50 15.99 8.34 -4.53
N LEU A 51 14.70 7.98 -4.62
CA LEU A 51 14.18 7.27 -5.78
C LEU A 51 14.13 8.17 -7.01
N GLY A 52 13.94 9.48 -6.86
CA GLY A 52 13.94 10.40 -8.00
C GLY A 52 12.79 10.11 -8.96
N ASP A 53 13.09 10.00 -10.26
CA ASP A 53 12.18 9.51 -11.29
C ASP A 53 12.21 7.97 -11.38
N GLY A 54 11.19 7.37 -12.01
CA GLY A 54 10.99 5.91 -12.06
C GLY A 54 12.10 5.08 -12.72
N ASP A 55 13.15 5.70 -13.26
CA ASP A 55 14.29 5.04 -13.93
C ASP A 55 15.46 4.71 -12.98
N ASN A 56 15.32 5.01 -11.68
CA ASN A 56 16.37 4.77 -10.70
C ASN A 56 16.44 3.29 -10.28
N PRO A 57 17.62 2.62 -10.38
CA PRO A 57 17.79 1.22 -9.98
C PRO A 57 17.39 0.88 -8.53
N ASP A 58 17.36 1.87 -7.63
CA ASP A 58 16.87 1.67 -6.27
C ASP A 58 15.33 1.48 -6.20
N CYS A 59 14.58 1.84 -7.25
CA CYS A 59 13.13 1.60 -7.39
C CYS A 59 12.81 0.10 -7.45
N GLY A 60 13.56 -0.67 -8.24
CA GLY A 60 13.42 -2.13 -8.29
C GLY A 60 13.74 -2.78 -6.95
N ALA A 61 14.84 -2.35 -6.33
CA ALA A 61 15.23 -2.88 -5.02
C ALA A 61 14.16 -2.59 -3.96
N PHE A 62 13.56 -1.39 -4.00
CA PHE A 62 12.45 -1.03 -3.13
C PHE A 62 11.22 -1.89 -3.39
N THR A 63 10.82 -2.02 -4.65
CA THR A 63 9.67 -2.83 -5.09
C THR A 63 9.80 -4.28 -4.62
N TYR A 64 10.93 -4.93 -4.90
CA TYR A 64 11.15 -6.31 -4.46
C TYR A 64 11.25 -6.43 -2.93
N ALA A 65 11.81 -5.42 -2.23
CA ALA A 65 11.81 -5.42 -0.77
C ALA A 65 10.38 -5.39 -0.20
N LEU A 66 9.47 -4.58 -0.76
CA LEU A 66 8.06 -4.55 -0.35
C LEU A 66 7.41 -5.93 -0.51
N PHE A 67 7.56 -6.57 -1.67
CA PHE A 67 6.99 -7.89 -1.93
C PHE A 67 7.57 -8.99 -1.04
N LEU A 68 8.90 -9.03 -0.87
CA LEU A 68 9.56 -10.04 -0.03
C LEU A 68 9.18 -9.87 1.45
N LEU A 69 9.16 -8.63 1.97
CA LEU A 69 8.75 -8.36 3.35
C LEU A 69 7.28 -8.72 3.59
N ALA A 70 6.40 -8.47 2.61
CA ALA A 70 5.02 -8.92 2.64
C ALA A 70 4.90 -10.45 2.63
N GLN A 71 5.63 -11.13 1.74
CA GLN A 71 5.70 -12.60 1.69
C GLN A 71 6.16 -13.19 3.04
N PHE A 72 7.12 -12.54 3.69
CA PHE A 72 7.65 -12.94 4.99
C PHE A 72 6.74 -12.57 6.16
N LYS A 73 5.70 -11.76 5.92
CA LYS A 73 4.85 -11.15 6.96
C LYS A 73 5.65 -10.39 8.01
N GLU A 74 6.69 -9.68 7.57
CA GLU A 74 7.62 -8.99 8.46
C GLU A 74 7.01 -7.69 8.99
N GLN A 75 6.45 -7.76 10.20
CA GLN A 75 5.74 -6.65 10.83
C GLN A 75 6.63 -5.43 11.12
N ARG A 76 7.96 -5.60 11.26
CA ARG A 76 8.88 -4.47 11.44
C ARG A 76 8.90 -3.51 10.26
N ALA A 77 8.50 -3.96 9.07
CA ALA A 77 8.43 -3.11 7.88
C ALA A 77 7.25 -2.13 7.92
N TYR A 78 6.18 -2.44 8.66
CA TYR A 78 4.92 -1.72 8.62
C TYR A 78 5.05 -0.20 8.85
N PRO A 79 5.77 0.29 9.87
CA PRO A 79 5.90 1.74 10.08
C PRO A 79 6.58 2.46 8.92
N ALA A 80 7.66 1.88 8.37
CA ALA A 80 8.42 2.50 7.29
C ALA A 80 7.62 2.52 5.97
N ILE A 81 6.89 1.44 5.67
CA ILE A 81 6.01 1.38 4.49
C ILE A 81 4.92 2.45 4.59
N VAL A 82 4.22 2.53 5.72
CA VAL A 82 3.18 3.55 5.92
C VAL A 82 3.76 4.96 5.85
N GLN A 83 4.93 5.19 6.46
CA GLN A 83 5.62 6.48 6.43
C GLN A 83 5.94 6.92 5.00
N TYR A 84 6.46 6.01 4.16
CA TYR A 84 6.77 6.33 2.76
C TYR A 84 5.51 6.81 2.02
N PHE A 85 4.43 6.02 2.08
CA PHE A 85 3.18 6.34 1.38
C PHE A 85 2.45 7.56 1.95
N ALA A 86 2.62 7.88 3.23
CA ALA A 86 2.07 9.08 3.87
C ALA A 86 2.72 10.40 3.39
N GLN A 87 3.87 10.32 2.69
CA GLN A 87 4.62 11.47 2.20
C GLN A 87 4.43 11.72 0.71
N LEU A 88 3.76 10.81 -0.01
CA LEU A 88 3.50 10.99 -1.43
C LEU A 88 2.43 12.06 -1.63
N GLY A 89 2.82 13.16 -2.29
CA GLY A 89 1.93 14.27 -2.62
C GLY A 89 0.72 13.84 -3.44
N PRO A 90 -0.29 14.71 -3.62
CA PRO A 90 -1.51 14.38 -4.34
C PRO A 90 -1.29 14.16 -5.85
N GLU A 91 -0.15 14.58 -6.39
CA GLU A 91 0.20 14.47 -7.81
C GLU A 91 0.40 13.00 -8.25
N VAL A 92 0.15 12.71 -9.53
CA VAL A 92 0.28 11.34 -10.07
C VAL A 92 1.74 10.92 -10.17
N GLU A 93 2.63 11.87 -10.46
CA GLU A 93 4.08 11.71 -10.56
C GLU A 93 4.69 11.23 -9.22
N ALA A 94 3.98 11.43 -8.10
CA ALA A 94 4.40 10.88 -6.81
C ALA A 94 4.42 9.34 -6.79
N LEU A 95 3.77 8.68 -7.76
CA LEU A 95 3.71 7.23 -7.88
C LEU A 95 4.78 6.64 -8.81
N ASP A 96 5.50 7.46 -9.60
CA ASP A 96 6.43 6.99 -10.63
C ASP A 96 7.47 6.01 -10.07
N ALA A 97 7.99 6.29 -8.88
CA ALA A 97 8.98 5.47 -8.18
C ALA A 97 8.46 4.10 -7.72
N THR A 98 7.13 3.94 -7.62
CA THR A 98 6.47 2.69 -7.22
C THR A 98 5.77 1.99 -8.37
N GLY A 99 5.73 2.60 -9.57
CA GLY A 99 4.97 2.10 -10.71
C GLY A 99 3.55 1.70 -10.31
N ASP A 100 3.14 0.49 -10.67
CA ASP A 100 1.80 -0.04 -10.44
C ASP A 100 1.59 -0.64 -9.02
N VAL A 101 2.60 -0.62 -8.14
CA VAL A 101 2.48 -1.21 -6.80
C VAL A 101 1.31 -0.59 -6.03
N VAL A 102 1.11 0.73 -6.13
CA VAL A 102 0.05 1.42 -5.39
C VAL A 102 -1.34 0.99 -5.85
N THR A 103 -1.54 0.81 -7.15
CA THR A 103 -2.84 0.51 -7.74
C THR A 103 -3.16 -0.99 -7.73
N GLU A 104 -2.15 -1.86 -7.75
CA GLU A 104 -2.35 -3.31 -7.91
C GLU A 104 -2.10 -4.14 -6.64
N ASP A 105 -1.12 -3.77 -5.81
CA ASP A 105 -0.56 -4.67 -4.78
C ASP A 105 -0.46 -4.10 -3.37
N LEU A 106 -0.43 -2.78 -3.21
CA LEU A 106 -0.15 -2.12 -1.93
C LEU A 106 -1.13 -2.56 -0.82
N GLN A 107 -2.40 -2.78 -1.14
CA GLN A 107 -3.39 -3.28 -0.18
C GLN A 107 -3.04 -4.64 0.42
N ARG A 108 -2.45 -5.54 -0.37
CA ARG A 108 -2.03 -6.88 0.09
C ARG A 108 -0.72 -6.80 0.86
N ILE A 109 0.18 -5.92 0.42
CA ILE A 109 1.45 -5.65 1.11
C ILE A 109 1.17 -5.12 2.52
N LEU A 110 0.37 -4.04 2.64
CA LEU A 110 0.00 -3.44 3.92
C LEU A 110 -0.72 -4.44 4.84
N ALA A 111 -1.67 -5.21 4.32
CA ALA A 111 -2.37 -6.23 5.10
C ALA A 111 -1.40 -7.30 5.64
N SER A 112 -0.45 -7.75 4.81
CA SER A 112 0.48 -8.82 5.17
C SER A 112 1.47 -8.43 6.26
N VAL A 113 1.88 -7.16 6.32
CA VAL A 113 2.82 -6.66 7.33
C VAL A 113 2.12 -5.99 8.53
N CYS A 114 0.80 -5.82 8.50
CA CYS A 114 0.08 -5.15 9.59
C CYS A 114 0.14 -5.99 10.88
N PRO A 115 0.60 -5.42 12.01
CA PRO A 115 0.62 -6.12 13.30
C PRO A 115 -0.75 -6.12 14.02
N GLY A 116 -1.80 -5.64 13.36
CA GLY A 116 -3.17 -5.51 13.89
C GLY A 116 -3.55 -4.08 14.32
N ASP A 117 -2.60 -3.15 14.42
CA ASP A 117 -2.92 -1.72 14.61
C ASP A 117 -3.30 -1.08 13.27
N LEU A 118 -4.59 -0.75 13.12
CA LEU A 118 -5.14 -0.16 11.90
C LEU A 118 -5.05 1.37 11.87
N ASN A 119 -4.61 2.01 12.96
CA ASN A 119 -4.57 3.47 13.02
C ASN A 119 -3.70 4.10 11.91
N PRO A 120 -2.50 3.56 11.59
CA PRO A 120 -1.68 4.12 10.51
C PRO A 120 -2.35 3.98 9.13
N ILE A 121 -3.04 2.87 8.86
CA ILE A 121 -3.86 2.69 7.64
C ILE A 121 -4.99 3.73 7.58
N LYS A 122 -5.74 3.90 8.67
CA LYS A 122 -6.84 4.89 8.73
C LYS A 122 -6.33 6.32 8.53
N GLN A 123 -5.15 6.65 9.06
CA GLN A 123 -4.51 7.95 8.85
C GLN A 123 -4.19 8.20 7.37
N LEU A 124 -3.75 7.19 6.62
CA LEU A 124 -3.57 7.31 5.17
C LEU A 124 -4.91 7.63 4.48
N ILE A 125 -5.95 6.83 4.75
CA ILE A 125 -7.28 7.00 4.15
C ILE A 125 -7.84 8.40 4.38
N ASP A 126 -7.69 8.91 5.61
CA ASP A 126 -8.27 10.16 6.08
C ASP A 126 -7.51 11.42 5.64
N ASN A 127 -6.29 11.28 5.12
CA ASN A 127 -5.42 12.39 4.73
C ASN A 127 -5.74 12.88 3.31
N PRO A 128 -6.36 14.07 3.14
CA PRO A 128 -6.72 14.59 1.82
C PRO A 128 -5.51 15.14 1.03
N ASN A 129 -4.32 15.24 1.65
CA ASN A 129 -3.14 15.85 1.06
C ASN A 129 -2.17 14.84 0.44
N ILE A 130 -2.54 13.56 0.38
CA ILE A 130 -1.75 12.51 -0.27
C ILE A 130 -2.49 11.97 -1.49
N ASN A 131 -1.75 11.28 -2.35
CA ASN A 131 -2.29 10.68 -3.57
C ASN A 131 -3.55 9.83 -3.28
N GLU A 132 -4.61 10.02 -4.06
CA GLU A 132 -5.89 9.35 -3.85
C GLU A 132 -5.84 7.82 -4.07
N TYR A 133 -4.92 7.34 -4.92
CA TYR A 133 -4.71 5.91 -5.11
C TYR A 133 -4.04 5.27 -3.89
N VAL A 134 -3.16 5.98 -3.19
CA VAL A 134 -2.62 5.54 -1.90
C VAL A 134 -3.74 5.43 -0.86
N ARG A 135 -4.61 6.45 -0.78
CA ARG A 135 -5.77 6.42 0.12
C ARG A 135 -6.69 5.25 -0.20
N ALA A 136 -6.93 4.98 -1.48
CA ALA A 136 -7.76 3.87 -1.93
C ALA A 136 -7.13 2.51 -1.63
N ALA A 137 -5.82 2.33 -1.86
CA ALA A 137 -5.11 1.12 -1.48
C ALA A 137 -5.13 0.87 0.04
N ALA A 138 -4.99 1.92 0.84
CA ALA A 138 -5.16 1.84 2.29
C ALA A 138 -6.58 1.42 2.69
N LEU A 139 -7.61 1.93 2.00
CA LEU A 139 -9.00 1.49 2.21
C LEU A 139 -9.20 0.01 1.84
N GLU A 140 -8.69 -0.40 0.69
CA GLU A 140 -8.71 -1.79 0.23
C GLU A 140 -7.97 -2.73 1.18
N THR A 141 -6.97 -2.23 1.92
CA THR A 141 -6.30 -3.00 2.98
C THR A 141 -7.30 -3.44 4.05
N LEU A 142 -8.25 -2.58 4.43
CA LEU A 142 -9.30 -2.94 5.39
C LEU A 142 -10.22 -4.05 4.84
N VAL A 143 -10.51 -4.02 3.54
CA VAL A 143 -11.28 -5.07 2.86
C VAL A 143 -10.52 -6.39 2.83
N VAL A 144 -9.21 -6.36 2.56
CA VAL A 144 -8.35 -7.55 2.64
C VAL A 144 -8.36 -8.14 4.05
N LEU A 145 -8.16 -7.31 5.08
CA LEU A 145 -8.16 -7.77 6.47
C LEU A 145 -9.52 -8.31 6.92
N TYR A 146 -10.64 -7.74 6.44
CA TYR A 146 -11.97 -8.31 6.64
C TYR A 146 -12.11 -9.70 6.01
N ASN A 147 -11.65 -9.87 4.76
CA ASN A 147 -11.69 -11.16 4.08
C ASN A 147 -10.76 -12.22 4.72
N GLU A 148 -9.77 -11.79 5.51
CA GLU A 148 -8.89 -12.66 6.30
C GLU A 148 -9.38 -12.86 7.76
N ASP A 149 -10.63 -12.46 8.08
CA ASP A 149 -11.22 -12.54 9.42
C ASP A 149 -10.45 -11.75 10.51
N GLN A 150 -9.64 -10.76 10.11
CA GLN A 150 -8.87 -9.89 11.01
C GLN A 150 -9.58 -8.56 11.33
N LEU A 151 -10.68 -8.26 10.64
CA LEU A 151 -11.53 -7.09 10.86
C LEU A 151 -13.00 -7.55 10.80
N THR A 152 -13.83 -7.12 11.73
CA THR A 152 -15.25 -7.50 11.70
C THR A 152 -16.04 -6.68 10.68
N ARG A 153 -17.17 -7.23 10.22
CA ARG A 153 -18.09 -6.52 9.32
C ARG A 153 -18.57 -5.20 9.93
N ASP A 154 -18.95 -5.21 11.21
CA ASP A 154 -19.48 -4.03 11.91
C ASP A 154 -18.44 -2.91 11.99
N GLU A 155 -17.18 -3.26 12.27
CA GLU A 155 -16.08 -2.29 12.29
C GLU A 155 -15.81 -1.69 10.90
N LEU A 156 -15.80 -2.52 9.86
CA LEU A 156 -15.59 -2.07 8.48
C LEU A 156 -16.73 -1.18 8.00
N ILE A 157 -17.98 -1.61 8.15
CA ILE A 157 -19.17 -0.85 7.76
C ILE A 157 -19.27 0.46 8.55
N GLY A 158 -19.00 0.43 9.86
CA GLY A 158 -18.98 1.63 10.69
C GLY A 158 -17.94 2.67 10.23
N TYR A 159 -16.73 2.20 9.87
CA TYR A 159 -15.70 3.08 9.32
C TYR A 159 -16.08 3.63 7.94
N LEU A 160 -16.54 2.78 7.01
CA LEU A 160 -16.97 3.19 5.68
C LEU A 160 -18.09 4.23 5.72
N ASN A 161 -19.09 4.03 6.59
CA ASN A 161 -20.17 5.00 6.76
C ASN A 161 -19.65 6.36 7.24
N THR A 162 -18.71 6.36 8.19
CA THR A 162 -18.08 7.59 8.69
C THR A 162 -17.30 8.30 7.57
N LEU A 163 -16.53 7.53 6.80
CA LEU A 163 -15.73 8.03 5.68
C LEU A 163 -16.61 8.64 4.57
N ILE A 164 -17.67 7.94 4.15
CA ILE A 164 -18.58 8.41 3.09
C ILE A 164 -19.20 9.76 3.50
N ASN A 165 -19.72 9.87 4.73
CA ASN A 165 -20.31 11.12 5.20
C ASN A 165 -19.29 12.27 5.23
N LYS A 166 -18.08 12.01 5.70
CA LYS A 166 -16.98 12.98 5.74
C LYS A 166 -16.57 13.45 4.35
N GLU A 167 -16.45 12.56 3.37
CA GLU A 167 -16.10 12.93 2.00
C GLU A 167 -17.25 13.65 1.29
N LEU A 168 -18.51 13.30 1.57
CA LEU A 168 -19.68 14.05 1.11
C LEU A 168 -19.69 15.48 1.64
N GLU A 169 -19.29 15.73 2.88
CA GLU A 169 -19.21 17.09 3.43
C GLU A 169 -18.11 17.93 2.78
N ARG A 170 -16.99 17.32 2.40
CA ARG A 170 -15.82 18.03 1.83
C ARG A 170 -16.09 18.66 0.47
N ALA A 171 -17.03 18.14 -0.33
CA ALA A 171 -17.50 18.70 -1.61
C ALA A 171 -16.43 19.02 -2.70
N GLU A 172 -15.14 18.70 -2.46
CA GLU A 172 -14.03 19.13 -3.31
C GLU A 172 -13.43 18.00 -4.18
N ASN A 173 -13.76 16.72 -3.93
CA ASN A 173 -13.10 15.61 -4.63
C ASN A 173 -14.01 14.39 -4.88
N THR A 174 -14.56 14.25 -6.09
CA THR A 174 -15.48 13.17 -6.48
C THR A 174 -14.76 11.85 -6.83
N SER A 175 -13.48 11.92 -7.19
CA SER A 175 -12.69 10.75 -7.61
C SER A 175 -12.43 9.79 -6.46
N PHE A 176 -11.96 10.29 -5.31
CA PHE A 176 -11.78 9.44 -4.13
C PHE A 176 -13.10 8.82 -3.64
N LEU A 177 -14.21 9.56 -3.65
CA LEU A 177 -15.52 9.01 -3.30
C LEU A 177 -15.94 7.87 -4.24
N THR A 178 -15.59 7.96 -5.53
CA THR A 178 -15.81 6.88 -6.49
C THR A 178 -14.98 5.63 -6.12
N LEU A 179 -13.73 5.81 -5.70
CA LEU A 179 -12.89 4.70 -5.23
C LEU A 179 -13.47 4.04 -3.97
N VAL A 180 -13.97 4.83 -3.02
CA VAL A 180 -14.65 4.32 -1.82
C VAL A 180 -15.86 3.45 -2.21
N MET A 181 -16.66 3.89 -3.17
CA MET A 181 -17.81 3.14 -3.67
C MET A 181 -17.39 1.80 -4.31
N CYS A 182 -16.31 1.79 -5.10
CA CYS A 182 -15.76 0.56 -5.68
C CYS A 182 -15.30 -0.42 -4.59
N SER A 183 -14.68 0.06 -3.51
CA SER A 183 -14.29 -0.78 -2.37
C SER A 183 -15.51 -1.35 -1.64
N CYS A 184 -16.59 -0.57 -1.52
CA CYS A 184 -17.82 -1.02 -0.87
C CYS A 184 -18.49 -2.19 -1.65
N ASP A 185 -18.47 -2.18 -2.97
CA ASP A 185 -19.10 -3.25 -3.79
C ASP A 185 -18.53 -4.64 -3.49
N LYS A 186 -17.23 -4.71 -3.15
CA LYS A 186 -16.51 -5.96 -2.82
C LYS A 186 -17.02 -6.65 -1.56
N ILE A 187 -17.79 -5.96 -0.71
CA ILE A 187 -18.30 -6.50 0.56
C ILE A 187 -19.83 -6.58 0.63
N TYR A 188 -20.54 -6.35 -0.49
CA TYR A 188 -22.00 -6.32 -0.59
C TYR A 188 -22.65 -5.46 0.52
N PRO A 189 -22.60 -4.12 0.39
CA PRO A 189 -22.78 -3.20 1.50
C PRO A 189 -24.25 -2.77 1.65
N ASN A 190 -25.18 -3.72 1.84
CA ASN A 190 -26.61 -3.39 1.98
C ASN A 190 -26.87 -2.34 3.08
N GLU A 191 -26.06 -2.37 4.14
CA GLU A 191 -26.09 -1.44 5.25
C GLU A 191 -25.71 0.00 4.86
N LEU A 192 -24.98 0.20 3.76
CA LEU A 192 -24.55 1.51 3.26
C LEU A 192 -25.45 2.03 2.13
N HIS A 193 -26.56 1.36 1.81
CA HIS A 193 -27.36 1.68 0.63
C HIS A 193 -27.83 3.16 0.59
N GLU A 194 -28.31 3.69 1.72
CA GLU A 194 -28.75 5.09 1.79
C GLU A 194 -27.60 6.07 1.56
N ALA A 195 -26.45 5.84 2.22
CA ALA A 195 -25.26 6.68 2.08
C ALA A 195 -24.70 6.64 0.65
N LEU A 196 -24.63 5.46 0.04
CA LEU A 196 -24.18 5.29 -1.35
C LEU A 196 -25.14 5.94 -2.36
N THR A 197 -26.46 5.88 -2.10
CA THR A 197 -27.45 6.53 -2.97
C THR A 197 -27.30 8.06 -2.95
N GLU A 198 -26.89 8.64 -1.82
CA GLU A 198 -26.64 10.08 -1.72
C GLU A 198 -25.46 10.53 -2.58
N CYS A 199 -24.43 9.69 -2.72
CA CYS A 199 -23.28 9.97 -3.59
C CYS A 199 -23.69 10.22 -5.06
N PHE A 200 -24.72 9.55 -5.56
CA PHE A 200 -25.18 9.68 -6.96
C PHE A 200 -26.10 10.89 -7.22
N LYS A 201 -26.50 11.62 -6.18
CA LYS A 201 -27.40 12.79 -6.33
C LYS A 201 -26.66 14.11 -6.57
N ARG A 202 -25.33 14.10 -6.53
CA ARG A 202 -24.46 15.24 -6.78
C ARG A 202 -23.85 15.16 -8.17
#